data_AF-A0A537XM75-F1
#
_entry.id   AF-A0A537XM75-F1
#
_cell.length_a   1.000
_cell.length_b   1.000
_cell.length_c   1.000
_cell.angle_alpha   90.00
_cell.angle_beta   90.00
_cell.angle_gamma   90.00
#
_symmetry.space_group_name_H-M   'P 1'
#
loop_
_entity.id
_entity.type
_entity.pdbx_description
1 polymer ?
#
loop_
_entity_poly.entity_id
_entity_poly.type
_entity_poly.pdbx_seq_one_letter_code
_entity_poly.pdbx_strand_id
1 'polypeptide(L)'
;MMKTTVEVPDDLYRRAKAEAALRGRKLRDLVEEGLRLVLEAPPKARGRHSLAGLMRRARGTIDSGVPDLASNPEHLKDFGRDDRRHR
;
A
#
# COMPACT_ATOMS: atom_id res chain seq x y z
N MET A 1 -12.22 10.13 31.25
CA MET A 1 -11.00 9.32 30.96
C MET A 1 -11.26 7.90 31.48
N MET A 2 -11.05 6.88 30.66
CA MET A 2 -11.22 5.47 31.06
C MET A 2 -9.88 4.75 30.97
N LYS A 3 -9.68 3.73 31.81
CA LYS A 3 -8.53 2.83 31.74
C LYS A 3 -8.99 1.51 31.15
N THR A 4 -8.21 1.00 30.19
CA THR A 4 -8.49 -0.27 29.53
C THR A 4 -7.22 -1.11 29.58
N THR A 5 -7.38 -2.39 29.88
CA THR A 5 -6.32 -3.38 29.79
C THR A 5 -6.48 -4.13 28.48
N VAL A 6 -5.43 -4.21 27.67
CA VAL A 6 -5.41 -4.92 26.39
C VAL A 6 -4.25 -5.90 26.38
N GLU A 7 -4.47 -7.10 25.85
CA GLU A 7 -3.41 -8.08 25.63
C GLU A 7 -2.66 -7.71 24.35
N VAL A 8 -1.33 -7.59 24.45
CA VAL A 8 -0.46 -7.23 23.34
C VAL A 8 0.63 -8.29 23.24
N PRO A 9 0.88 -8.88 22.05
CA PRO A 9 2.00 -9.79 21.85
C PRO A 9 3.32 -9.15 22.30
N ASP A 10 4.17 -9.90 23.00
CA ASP A 10 5.40 -9.36 23.60
C ASP A 10 6.31 -8.68 22.57
N ASP A 11 6.47 -9.28 21.38
CA ASP A 11 7.26 -8.69 20.29
C ASP A 11 6.71 -7.35 19.80
N LEU A 12 5.38 -7.17 19.83
CA LEU A 12 4.76 -5.90 19.47
C LEU A 12 4.97 -4.88 20.58
N TYR A 13 4.80 -5.28 21.84
CA TYR A 13 5.03 -4.42 22.99
C TYR A 13 6.48 -3.90 23.05
N ARG A 14 7.47 -4.79 22.86
CA ARG A 14 8.90 -4.42 22.84
C ARG A 14 9.21 -3.39 21.76
N ARG A 15 8.73 -3.61 20.53
CA ARG A 15 8.92 -2.66 19.42
C ARG A 15 8.25 -1.32 19.70
N ALA A 16 7.01 -1.32 20.17
CA ALA A 16 6.29 -0.09 20.50
C ALA A 16 6.99 0.70 21.62
N LYS A 17 7.50 0.00 22.64
CA LYS A 17 8.24 0.62 23.75
C LYS A 17 9.57 1.23 23.29
N ALA A 18 10.31 0.53 22.44
CA ALA A 18 11.53 1.04 21.84
C ALA A 18 11.26 2.30 21.00
N GLU A 19 10.23 2.25 20.15
CA GLU A 19 9.82 3.39 19.32
C GLU A 19 9.41 4.61 20.17
N ALA A 20 8.65 4.40 21.23
CA ALA A 20 8.25 5.47 22.14
C ALA A 20 9.48 6.11 22.83
N ALA A 21 10.45 5.28 23.25
CA ALA A 21 11.69 5.75 23.86
C ALA A 21 12.55 6.56 22.87
N LEU A 22 12.71 6.07 21.64
CA LEU A 22 13.44 6.78 20.57
C LEU A 22 12.81 8.14 20.26
N ARG A 23 11.47 8.24 20.32
CA ARG A 23 10.73 9.49 20.11
C ARG A 23 10.62 10.37 21.37
N GLY A 24 11.21 9.97 22.49
CA GLY A 24 11.16 10.74 23.75
C GLY A 24 9.75 10.92 24.32
N ARG A 25 8.83 9.98 24.08
CA ARG A 25 7.41 10.07 24.49
C ARG A 25 6.95 8.83 25.26
N LYS A 26 5.80 8.92 25.93
CA LYS A 26 5.26 7.78 26.67
C LYS A 26 4.61 6.78 25.71
N LEU A 27 4.69 5.49 26.05
CA LEU A 27 4.02 4.42 25.30
C LEU A 27 2.51 4.67 25.19
N ARG A 28 1.87 5.20 26.24
CA ARG A 28 0.45 5.58 26.20
C ARG A 28 0.13 6.56 25.08
N ASP A 29 0.98 7.57 24.88
CA ASP A 29 0.76 8.59 23.86
C ASP A 29 0.88 7.96 22.47
N LEU A 30 1.82 7.02 22.29
CA LEU A 30 1.97 6.27 21.04
C LEU A 30 0.73 5.40 20.74
N VAL A 31 0.20 4.73 21.76
CA VAL A 31 -1.02 3.92 21.66
C VAL A 31 -2.24 4.79 21.31
N GLU A 32 -2.37 5.95 21.94
CA GLU A 32 -3.46 6.90 21.66
C GLU A 32 -3.41 7.42 20.22
N GLU A 33 -2.23 7.81 19.73
CA GLU A 33 -2.05 8.21 18.33
C GLU A 33 -2.39 7.08 17.36
N GLY A 34 -1.91 5.87 17.64
CA GLY A 34 -2.22 4.69 16.83
C GLY A 34 -3.73 4.44 16.74
N LEU A 35 -4.45 4.56 17.86
CA LEU A 35 -5.91 4.42 17.89
C LEU A 35 -6.59 5.52 17.08
N ARG A 36 -6.16 6.78 17.22
CA ARG A 36 -6.69 7.92 16.46
C ARG A 36 -6.52 7.71 14.96
N LEU A 37 -5.33 7.30 14.52
CA LEU A 37 -5.05 7.03 13.10
C LEU A 37 -5.96 5.93 12.54
N VAL A 38 -6.26 4.89 13.32
CA VAL A 38 -7.17 3.82 12.88
C VAL A 38 -8.61 4.31 12.77
N LEU A 39 -9.06 5.18 13.68
CA LEU A 39 -10.42 5.72 13.70
C LEU A 39 -10.64 6.80 12.62
N GLU A 40 -9.61 7.60 12.32
CA GLU A 40 -9.65 8.66 11.30
C GLU A 40 -9.37 8.14 9.88
N ALA A 41 -8.70 6.99 9.76
CA ALA A 41 -8.45 6.40 8.45
C ALA A 41 -9.78 6.06 7.76
N PRO A 42 -10.01 6.53 6.52
CA PRO A 42 -11.17 6.08 5.76
C PRO A 42 -11.13 4.55 5.67
N PRO A 43 -12.30 3.87 5.67
CA PRO A 43 -12.34 2.43 5.54
C PRO A 43 -11.43 2.03 4.39
N LYS A 44 -10.42 1.19 4.65
CA LYS A 44 -9.55 0.69 3.59
C LYS A 44 -10.47 0.07 2.55
N ALA A 45 -10.70 0.79 1.46
CA ALA A 45 -11.38 0.27 0.30
C ALA A 45 -10.45 -0.84 -0.20
N ARG A 46 -10.67 -2.07 0.24
CA ARG A 46 -10.04 -3.27 -0.31
C ARG A 46 -10.56 -3.56 -1.72
N GLY A 47 -11.03 -2.53 -2.43
CA GLY A 47 -11.22 -2.60 -3.86
C GLY A 47 -9.83 -2.75 -4.45
N ARG A 48 -9.53 -3.93 -5.00
CA ARG A 48 -8.43 -4.09 -5.96
C ARG A 48 -8.63 -3.00 -7.01
N HIS A 49 -7.87 -1.92 -6.91
CA HIS A 49 -7.80 -0.98 -8.02
C HIS A 49 -7.18 -1.77 -9.16
N SER A 50 -7.99 -2.06 -10.19
CA SER A 50 -7.43 -2.62 -11.40
C SER A 50 -6.36 -1.66 -11.93
N LEU A 51 -5.30 -2.20 -12.52
CA LEU A 51 -4.28 -1.38 -13.18
C LEU A 51 -4.92 -0.36 -14.14
N ALA A 52 -5.96 -0.79 -14.87
CA ALA A 52 -6.77 0.07 -15.74
C ALA A 52 -7.43 1.25 -14.99
N GLY A 53 -7.93 1.01 -13.78
CA GLY A 53 -8.54 2.05 -12.95
C GLY A 53 -7.54 3.10 -12.47
N LEU A 54 -6.31 2.69 -12.15
CA LEU A 54 -5.22 3.57 -11.73
C LEU A 54 -4.67 4.38 -12.92
N MET A 55 -4.52 3.75 -14.08
CA MET A 55 -3.89 4.33 -15.28
C MET A 55 -4.83 5.19 -16.13
N ARG A 56 -6.12 5.31 -15.75
CA ARG A 56 -7.14 6.05 -16.52
C ARG A 56 -6.71 7.46 -16.93
N ARG A 57 -6.03 8.19 -16.03
CA ARG A 57 -5.56 9.57 -16.28
C ARG A 57 -4.26 9.65 -17.08
N ALA A 58 -3.48 8.56 -17.11
CA ALA A 58 -2.21 8.48 -17.82
C ALA A 58 -2.39 8.02 -19.28
N ARG A 59 -3.55 7.43 -19.62
CA ARG A 59 -3.85 6.95 -20.97
C ARG A 59 -3.93 8.14 -21.94
N GLY A 60 -2.96 8.22 -22.86
CA GLY A 60 -2.91 9.26 -23.90
C GLY A 60 -2.32 10.59 -23.42
N THR A 61 -1.65 10.64 -22.26
CA THR A 61 -0.99 11.87 -21.77
C THR A 61 0.25 12.25 -22.57
N ILE A 62 0.83 11.31 -23.33
CA ILE A 62 2.01 11.53 -24.14
C ILE A 62 1.60 11.41 -25.61
N ASP A 63 1.73 12.50 -26.35
CA ASP A 63 1.75 12.46 -27.80
C ASP A 63 3.18 12.14 -28.25
N SER A 64 3.38 10.93 -28.77
CA SER A 64 4.69 10.48 -29.24
C SER A 64 4.99 10.93 -30.67
N GLY A 65 4.00 11.43 -31.41
CA GLY A 65 4.09 11.62 -32.85
C GLY A 65 4.18 10.31 -33.66
N VAL A 66 4.13 9.15 -33.00
CA VAL A 66 4.13 7.83 -33.65
C VAL A 66 2.68 7.33 -33.76
N PRO A 67 2.19 7.04 -34.99
CA PRO A 67 0.79 6.62 -35.20
C PRO A 67 0.41 5.34 -34.47
N ASP A 68 1.37 4.46 -34.24
CA ASP A 68 1.17 3.18 -33.61
C ASP A 68 2.33 2.83 -32.67
N LEU A 69 2.09 3.00 -31.38
CA LEU A 69 2.98 2.55 -30.32
C LEU A 69 2.66 1.13 -29.84
N ALA A 70 1.51 0.58 -30.24
CA ALA A 70 0.99 -0.67 -29.73
C ALA A 70 1.36 -1.86 -30.63
N SER A 71 1.64 -1.64 -31.91
CA SER A 71 1.85 -2.72 -32.89
C SER A 71 3.21 -2.64 -33.55
N ASN A 72 4.30 -2.64 -32.77
CA ASN A 72 5.55 -3.18 -33.29
C ASN A 72 5.55 -4.71 -33.12
N PRO A 73 5.29 -5.51 -34.17
CA PRO A 73 5.26 -6.96 -34.07
C PRO A 73 6.59 -7.55 -33.60
N GLU A 74 7.73 -6.90 -33.83
CA GLU A 74 9.03 -7.35 -33.29
C GLU A 74 9.13 -7.23 -31.77
N HIS A 75 8.46 -6.24 -31.15
CA HIS A 75 8.50 -6.01 -29.70
C HIS A 75 7.47 -6.85 -28.93
N LEU A 76 6.49 -7.45 -29.61
CA LEU A 76 5.42 -8.24 -29.01
C LEU A 76 5.52 -9.75 -29.27
N LYS A 77 6.50 -10.21 -30.06
CA LYS A 77 6.60 -11.61 -30.52
C LYS A 77 6.52 -12.66 -29.40
N ASP A 78 6.93 -12.30 -28.18
CA ASP A 78 6.92 -13.17 -27.00
C ASP A 78 6.11 -12.62 -25.81
N PHE A 79 5.41 -11.50 -25.97
CA PHE A 79 4.65 -10.87 -24.89
C PHE A 79 3.51 -11.78 -24.42
N GLY A 80 3.47 -12.10 -23.12
CA GLY A 80 2.44 -12.95 -22.50
C GLY A 80 2.61 -14.46 -22.69
N ARG A 81 3.71 -14.95 -23.29
CA ARG A 81 3.94 -16.39 -23.49
C ARG A 81 4.51 -17.12 -22.27
N ASP A 82 5.08 -16.42 -21.29
CA ASP A 82 5.69 -17.04 -20.09
C ASP A 82 4.73 -17.30 -18.91
N ASP A 83 3.43 -17.00 -19.05
CA ASP A 83 2.44 -17.15 -17.96
C ASP A 83 2.05 -18.61 -17.65
N ARG A 84 2.72 -19.61 -18.27
CA ARG A 84 2.42 -21.05 -18.09
C ARG A 84 3.48 -21.85 -17.32
N ARG A 85 4.48 -21.23 -16.68
CA ARG A 85 5.56 -21.97 -15.97
C ARG A 85 5.39 -22.12 -14.47
N HIS A 86 4.18 -22.01 -13.93
CA HIS A 86 3.90 -22.39 -12.54
C HIS A 86 2.56 -23.12 -12.46
N ARG A 87 2.58 -24.43 -12.71
CA ARG A 87 1.55 -25.37 -12.23
C ARG A 87 2.22 -26.63 -11.73
#